data_AF-A0A7J7J3N0-F1
#
_entry.id   AF-A0A7J7J3N0-F1
#
_cell.length_a   1.000
_cell.length_b   1.000
_cell.length_c   1.000
_cell.angle_alpha   90.00
_cell.angle_beta   90.00
_cell.angle_gamma   90.00
#
_symmetry.space_group_name_H-M   'P 1'
#
loop_
_entity.id
_entity.type
_entity.pdbx_description
1 polymer ?
#
loop_
_entity_poly.entity_id
_entity_poly.type
_entity_poly.pdbx_seq_one_letter_code
_entity_poly.pdbx_strand_id
1 'polypeptide(L)'
;MHLKVTDHFYFSLFDSAEQRYLKARLNVQAIALAQFGLTAYVSVGANRYDAYMYNFYLFPEAIGGIDTRFTMQASSVQFLTQYKFDFNKMMYEDYLRANSGFSSNLTDAHQALLRKYCSKIARWLIHAKEDDVFTLEKHLDDGEVELSNEVLHRILINRIDNIWPQPSADNVLIVEKVSPSRRAELMEHWSVGETDYEKSLESYRGFTNVIDHVIKKRR
;
A
#
# COMPACT_ATOMS: atom_id res chain seq x y z
N MET A 1 16.63 -0.20 33.07
CA MET A 1 15.74 -0.05 31.90
C MET A 1 14.64 -1.10 32.04
N HIS A 2 13.45 -0.71 32.53
CA HIS A 2 12.33 -1.64 32.65
C HIS A 2 11.62 -1.76 31.30
N LEU A 3 11.81 -2.90 30.63
CA LEU A 3 11.02 -3.26 29.46
C LEU A 3 9.63 -3.69 29.96
N LYS A 4 8.61 -2.86 29.70
CA LYS A 4 7.21 -3.29 29.83
C LYS A 4 6.97 -4.37 28.80
N VAL A 5 6.91 -5.61 29.24
CA VAL A 5 6.43 -6.73 28.43
C VAL A 5 4.92 -6.54 28.32
N THR A 6 4.45 -6.00 27.20
CA THR A 6 3.02 -5.82 26.92
C THR A 6 2.37 -7.18 26.66
N ASP A 7 1.41 -7.54 27.49
CA ASP A 7 0.71 -8.84 27.56
C ASP A 7 -0.05 -9.23 26.27
N HIS A 8 -0.28 -8.26 25.37
CA HIS A 8 -1.08 -8.47 24.15
C HIS A 8 -0.39 -9.25 23.03
N PHE A 9 0.92 -9.51 23.15
CA PHE A 9 1.71 -10.16 22.10
C PHE A 9 1.90 -11.67 22.33
N TYR A 10 1.48 -12.21 23.48
CA TYR A 10 1.72 -13.62 23.83
C TYR A 10 0.52 -14.51 23.52
N PHE A 11 0.80 -15.61 22.82
CA PHE A 11 -0.17 -16.68 22.64
C PHE A 11 -0.34 -17.43 23.95
N SER A 12 -1.59 -17.48 24.43
CA SER A 12 -1.97 -18.31 25.56
C SER A 12 -2.26 -19.73 25.08
N LEU A 13 -1.94 -20.73 25.91
CA LEU A 13 -2.34 -22.12 25.65
C LEU A 13 -3.86 -22.26 25.53
N PHE A 14 -4.62 -21.41 26.21
CA PHE A 14 -6.08 -21.41 26.24
C PHE A 14 -6.74 -20.52 25.17
N ASP A 15 -5.96 -19.87 24.31
CA ASP A 15 -6.54 -19.08 23.22
C ASP A 15 -7.27 -20.00 22.23
N SER A 16 -8.52 -19.64 21.91
CA SER A 16 -9.25 -20.22 20.77
C SER A 16 -8.56 -19.91 19.44
N ALA A 17 -8.90 -20.62 18.38
CA ALA A 17 -8.35 -20.37 17.05
C ALA A 17 -8.57 -18.91 16.59
N GLU A 18 -9.75 -18.34 16.87
CA GLU A 18 -10.09 -16.96 16.57
C GLU A 18 -9.22 -15.97 17.38
N GLN A 19 -9.07 -16.19 18.68
CA GLN A 19 -8.23 -15.35 19.55
C GLN A 19 -6.76 -15.37 19.11
N ARG A 20 -6.23 -16.53 18.73
CA ARG A 20 -4.88 -16.65 18.16
C ARG A 20 -4.76 -15.89 16.85
N TYR A 21 -5.74 -16.02 15.95
CA TYR A 21 -5.72 -15.27 14.69
C TYR A 21 -5.71 -13.76 14.92
N LEU A 22 -6.56 -13.24 15.82
CA LEU A 22 -6.63 -11.81 16.12
C LEU A 22 -5.30 -11.29 16.70
N LYS A 23 -4.70 -12.02 17.65
CA LYS A 23 -3.37 -11.68 18.20
C LYS A 23 -2.30 -11.70 17.11
N ALA A 24 -2.25 -12.75 16.29
CA ALA A 24 -1.28 -12.87 15.20
C ALA A 24 -1.44 -11.73 14.19
N ARG A 25 -2.66 -11.40 13.79
CA ARG A 25 -2.97 -10.33 12.84
C ARG A 25 -2.46 -8.98 13.34
N LEU A 26 -2.78 -8.63 14.59
CA LEU A 26 -2.33 -7.37 15.20
C LEU A 26 -0.80 -7.27 15.25
N ASN A 27 -0.12 -8.38 15.54
CA ASN A 27 1.34 -8.41 15.63
C ASN A 27 1.99 -8.30 14.24
N VAL A 28 1.49 -9.05 13.26
CA VAL A 28 2.04 -9.08 11.90
C VAL A 28 1.80 -7.77 11.16
N GLN A 29 0.66 -7.11 11.37
CA GLN A 29 0.35 -5.82 10.73
C GLN A 29 1.32 -4.70 11.11
N ALA A 30 1.98 -4.78 12.26
CA ALA A 30 2.95 -3.79 12.72
C ALA A 30 4.38 -4.05 12.24
N ILE A 31 4.65 -5.20 11.62
CA ILE A 31 6.00 -5.63 11.20
C ILE A 31 6.13 -5.50 9.69
N ALA A 32 7.27 -4.96 9.23
CA ALA A 32 7.57 -4.89 7.81
C ALA A 32 7.96 -6.27 7.24
N LEU A 33 7.37 -6.63 6.10
CA LEU A 33 7.87 -7.73 5.29
C LEU A 33 9.11 -7.24 4.53
N ALA A 34 10.30 -7.67 4.94
CA ALA A 34 11.57 -7.21 4.37
C ALA A 34 11.93 -7.85 3.01
N GLN A 35 11.50 -9.10 2.80
CA GLN A 35 11.79 -9.86 1.59
C GLN A 35 10.72 -10.91 1.34
N PHE A 36 10.39 -11.13 0.07
CA PHE A 36 9.55 -12.20 -0.42
C PHE A 36 10.34 -13.10 -1.38
N GLY A 37 10.43 -14.39 -1.06
CA GLY A 37 11.06 -15.39 -1.92
C GLY A 37 10.03 -16.18 -2.71
N LEU A 38 10.22 -16.31 -4.03
CA LEU A 38 9.39 -17.12 -4.91
C LEU A 38 10.26 -18.09 -5.69
N THR A 39 9.92 -19.38 -5.65
CA THR A 39 10.56 -20.39 -6.50
C THR A 39 9.52 -21.04 -7.40
N ALA A 40 9.71 -20.90 -8.71
CA ALA A 40 8.91 -21.59 -9.71
C ALA A 40 9.62 -22.87 -10.16
N TYR A 41 8.90 -23.99 -10.18
CA TYR A 41 9.42 -25.28 -10.64
C TYR A 41 8.81 -25.65 -11.98
N VAL A 42 9.65 -26.01 -12.95
CA VAL A 42 9.23 -26.46 -14.29
C VAL A 42 9.71 -27.88 -14.49
N SER A 43 8.79 -28.80 -14.77
CA SER A 43 9.15 -30.18 -15.10
C SER A 43 9.89 -30.24 -16.43
N VAL A 44 11.05 -30.88 -16.45
CA VAL A 44 11.87 -31.09 -17.65
C VAL A 44 11.95 -32.56 -18.06
N GLY A 45 11.01 -33.39 -17.57
CA GLY A 45 10.93 -34.82 -17.84
C GLY A 45 11.16 -35.68 -16.60
N ALA A 46 11.70 -36.89 -16.80
CA ALA A 46 11.82 -38.00 -15.85
C ALA A 46 12.17 -37.60 -14.40
N ASN A 47 11.16 -37.25 -13.61
CA ASN A 47 11.26 -36.82 -12.22
C ASN A 47 12.31 -35.70 -11.97
N ARG A 48 12.50 -34.81 -12.96
CA ARG A 48 13.44 -33.69 -12.88
C ARG A 48 12.71 -32.37 -13.06
N TYR A 49 13.11 -31.39 -12.25
CA TYR A 49 12.54 -30.05 -12.27
C TYR A 49 13.65 -29.01 -12.31
N ASP A 50 13.48 -28.01 -13.15
CA ASP A 50 14.26 -26.78 -13.08
C ASP A 50 13.60 -25.82 -12.09
N ALA A 51 14.41 -25.21 -11.22
CA ALA A 51 13.96 -24.27 -10.20
C ALA A 51 14.42 -22.85 -10.55
N TYR A 52 13.46 -21.94 -10.68
CA TYR A 52 13.68 -20.52 -10.94
C TYR A 52 13.38 -19.74 -9.66
N MET A 53 14.42 -19.22 -9.03
CA MET A 53 14.35 -18.55 -7.73
C MET A 53 14.38 -17.03 -7.90
N TYR A 54 13.46 -16.35 -7.23
CA TYR A 54 13.31 -14.90 -7.23
C TYR A 54 13.27 -14.39 -5.79
N ASN A 55 14.03 -13.34 -5.50
CA ASN A 55 14.03 -12.66 -4.21
C ASN A 55 13.62 -11.21 -4.42
N PHE A 56 12.46 -10.85 -3.88
CA PHE A 56 11.91 -9.49 -3.95
C PHE A 56 12.17 -8.81 -2.61
N TYR A 57 12.94 -7.73 -2.62
CA TYR A 57 13.12 -6.88 -1.45
C TYR A 57 11.95 -5.91 -1.36
N LEU A 58 11.42 -5.71 -0.15
CA LEU A 58 10.20 -4.94 0.09
C LEU A 58 10.43 -3.93 1.22
N PHE A 59 10.06 -2.67 0.99
CA PHE A 59 10.13 -1.61 1.98
C PHE A 59 8.79 -0.89 2.14
N PRO A 60 8.34 -0.61 3.37
CA PRO A 60 7.15 0.21 3.58
C PRO A 60 7.45 1.66 3.17
N GLU A 61 7.18 2.01 1.92
CA GLU A 61 7.48 3.34 1.42
C GLU A 61 6.50 4.40 1.97
N ALA A 62 7.04 5.58 2.29
CA ALA A 62 6.27 6.74 2.67
C ALA A 62 5.78 7.48 1.42
N ILE A 63 4.63 7.08 0.90
CA ILE A 63 4.11 7.69 -0.32
C ILE A 63 3.25 8.90 0.06
N GLY A 64 3.56 10.06 -0.54
CA GLY A 64 2.72 11.26 -0.56
C GLY A 64 2.37 11.85 0.80
N GLY A 65 3.14 11.55 1.86
CA GLY A 65 2.89 12.05 3.21
C GLY A 65 2.18 11.09 4.17
N ILE A 66 1.99 9.81 3.81
CA ILE A 66 1.78 8.75 4.81
C ILE A 66 3.15 8.35 5.34
N ASP A 67 3.44 8.71 6.58
CA ASP A 67 4.61 8.22 7.31
C ASP A 67 4.32 6.80 7.80
N THR A 68 4.57 5.80 6.96
CA THR A 68 4.34 4.39 7.29
C THR A 68 5.29 3.97 8.41
N ARG A 69 4.74 3.80 9.61
CA ARG A 69 5.51 3.31 10.76
C ARG A 69 5.44 1.80 10.81
N PHE A 70 6.60 1.17 10.87
CA PHE A 70 6.74 -0.25 11.10
C PHE A 70 7.72 -0.49 12.25
N THR A 71 7.58 -1.66 12.87
CA THR A 71 8.45 -2.09 13.96
C THR A 71 9.38 -3.19 13.47
N MET A 72 10.63 -3.15 13.90
CA MET A 72 11.58 -4.25 13.75
C MET A 72 11.92 -4.82 15.12
N GLN A 73 11.82 -6.14 15.26
CA GLN A 73 12.26 -6.83 16.47
C GLN A 73 13.78 -6.99 16.44
N ALA A 74 14.47 -6.52 17.49
CA ALA A 74 15.94 -6.50 17.55
C ALA A 74 16.56 -7.89 17.31
N SER A 75 16.00 -8.95 17.90
CA SER A 75 16.49 -10.32 17.67
C SER A 75 16.34 -10.77 16.21
N SER A 76 15.29 -10.32 15.51
CA SER A 76 15.08 -10.62 14.09
C SER A 76 16.09 -9.88 13.21
N VAL A 77 16.40 -8.62 13.52
CA VAL A 77 17.45 -7.86 12.82
C VAL A 77 18.82 -8.51 13.02
N GLN A 78 19.12 -8.94 14.24
CA GLN A 78 20.37 -9.65 14.55
C GLN A 78 20.47 -10.98 13.78
N PHE A 79 19.40 -11.77 13.75
CA PHE A 79 19.33 -13.00 12.97
C PHE A 79 19.58 -12.72 11.48
N LEU A 80 18.86 -11.77 10.87
CA LEU A 80 19.04 -11.40 9.47
C LEU A 80 20.47 -10.95 9.17
N THR A 81 21.08 -10.18 10.06
CA THR A 81 22.48 -9.72 9.94
C THR A 81 23.46 -10.90 9.98
N GLN A 82 23.23 -11.87 10.85
CA GLN A 82 24.05 -13.09 10.93
C GLN A 82 24.05 -13.86 9.60
N TYR A 83 22.89 -13.92 8.93
CA TYR A 83 22.73 -14.56 7.62
C TYR A 83 22.98 -13.63 6.43
N LYS A 84 23.67 -12.50 6.66
CA LYS A 84 24.10 -11.56 5.60
C LYS A 84 22.94 -11.00 4.78
N PHE A 85 21.78 -10.79 5.41
CA PHE A 85 20.70 -10.04 4.79
C PHE A 85 21.18 -8.63 4.43
N ASP A 86 20.92 -8.22 3.20
CA ASP A 86 21.31 -6.91 2.69
C ASP A 86 20.19 -5.90 2.94
N PHE A 87 20.29 -5.17 4.06
CA PHE A 87 19.34 -4.12 4.40
C PHE A 87 19.38 -2.94 3.42
N ASN A 88 20.50 -2.71 2.71
CA ASN A 88 20.56 -1.65 1.71
C ASN A 88 19.68 -2.01 0.51
N LYS A 89 19.66 -3.29 0.09
CA LYS A 89 18.74 -3.74 -0.95
C LYS A 89 17.28 -3.57 -0.55
N MET A 90 16.95 -3.84 0.70
CA MET A 90 15.62 -3.55 1.24
C MET A 90 15.30 -2.06 1.12
N MET A 91 16.18 -1.17 1.58
CA MET A 91 15.90 0.27 1.65
C MET A 91 15.92 0.99 0.29
N TYR A 92 16.85 0.60 -0.60
CA TYR A 92 17.15 1.34 -1.83
C TYR A 92 16.68 0.62 -3.10
N GLU A 93 16.74 -0.71 -3.12
CA GLU A 93 16.40 -1.55 -4.28
C GLU A 93 15.03 -2.22 -4.13
N ASP A 94 14.16 -1.65 -3.29
CA ASP A 94 12.81 -2.17 -3.10
C ASP A 94 12.12 -2.36 -4.46
N TYR A 95 11.63 -3.59 -4.68
CA TYR A 95 10.89 -3.96 -5.87
C TYR A 95 9.64 -3.09 -6.06
N LEU A 96 9.03 -2.60 -4.96
CA LEU A 96 7.94 -1.65 -4.99
C LEU A 96 8.40 -0.33 -5.65
N ARG A 97 9.57 0.22 -5.31
CA ARG A 97 10.13 1.42 -5.95
C ARG A 97 10.51 1.20 -7.40
N ALA A 98 11.08 0.04 -7.71
CA ALA A 98 11.58 -0.28 -9.05
C ALA A 98 10.47 -0.60 -10.07
N ASN A 99 9.33 -1.17 -9.63
CA ASN A 99 8.26 -1.63 -10.52
C ASN A 99 6.89 -0.99 -10.28
N SER A 100 6.71 -0.22 -9.21
CA SER A 100 5.63 0.76 -9.23
C SER A 100 6.16 1.95 -10.02
N GLY A 101 5.55 2.28 -11.16
CA GLY A 101 5.73 3.58 -11.81
C GLY A 101 5.20 4.75 -10.96
N PHE A 102 5.09 4.54 -9.65
CA PHE A 102 4.43 5.37 -8.67
C PHE A 102 5.47 6.11 -7.83
N SER A 103 6.44 5.42 -7.23
CA SER A 103 7.53 6.08 -6.50
C SER A 103 8.56 6.74 -7.41
N SER A 104 8.93 6.06 -8.49
CA SER A 104 9.94 6.57 -9.44
C SER A 104 9.49 7.79 -10.25
N ASN A 105 8.17 8.03 -10.38
CA ASN A 105 7.61 9.16 -11.12
C ASN A 105 7.07 10.29 -10.22
N LEU A 106 6.86 10.05 -8.92
CA LEU A 106 6.44 11.08 -7.98
C LEU A 106 7.66 11.87 -7.48
N THR A 107 8.01 12.93 -8.22
CA THR A 107 8.95 13.96 -7.77
C THR A 107 8.60 14.47 -6.36
N ASP A 108 9.60 15.01 -5.64
CA ASP A 108 9.40 15.62 -4.33
C ASP A 108 8.28 16.68 -4.33
N ALA A 109 8.10 17.37 -5.46
CA ALA A 109 7.01 18.31 -5.70
C ALA A 109 5.63 17.63 -5.65
N HIS A 110 5.45 16.49 -6.32
CA HIS A 110 4.22 15.71 -6.24
C HIS A 110 3.92 15.25 -4.80
N GLN A 111 4.95 14.83 -4.07
CA GLN A 111 4.78 14.40 -2.67
C GLN A 111 4.34 15.56 -1.78
N ALA A 112 4.91 16.76 -1.98
CA ALA A 112 4.50 17.98 -1.27
C ALA A 112 3.03 18.34 -1.57
N LEU A 113 2.61 18.23 -2.84
CA LEU A 113 1.24 18.49 -3.26
C LEU A 113 0.24 17.51 -2.62
N LEU A 114 0.56 16.22 -2.64
CA LEU A 114 -0.24 15.18 -1.98
C LEU A 114 -0.38 15.44 -0.48
N ARG A 115 0.71 15.85 0.18
CA ARG A 115 0.70 16.19 1.60
C ARG A 115 -0.22 17.38 1.89
N LYS A 116 -0.18 18.41 1.04
CA LYS A 116 -1.04 19.61 1.13
C LYS A 116 -2.51 19.21 0.99
N TYR A 117 -2.85 18.41 -0.02
CA TYR A 117 -4.23 17.95 -0.26
C TYR A 117 -4.75 17.09 0.88
N CYS A 118 -3.97 16.11 1.34
CA CYS A 118 -4.37 15.24 2.45
C CYS A 118 -4.54 16.02 3.75
N SER A 119 -3.71 17.02 4.01
CA SER A 119 -3.85 17.88 5.19
C SER A 119 -5.13 18.70 5.15
N LYS A 120 -5.53 19.20 3.96
CA LYS A 120 -6.80 19.93 3.78
C LYS A 120 -8.00 19.01 3.98
N ILE A 121 -8.00 17.83 3.35
CA ILE A 121 -9.06 16.83 3.47
C ILE A 121 -9.18 16.35 4.92
N ALA A 122 -8.07 16.08 5.60
CA ALA A 122 -8.06 15.66 7.00
C ALA A 122 -8.68 16.72 7.94
N ARG A 123 -8.39 18.01 7.73
CA ARG A 123 -9.00 19.10 8.51
C ARG A 123 -10.51 19.18 8.28
N TRP A 124 -10.94 19.03 7.04
CA TRP A 124 -12.37 19.02 6.69
C TRP A 124 -13.09 17.80 7.31
N LEU A 125 -12.47 16.62 7.26
CA LEU A 125 -13.05 15.37 7.77
C LEU A 125 -13.44 15.39 9.25
N ILE A 126 -12.73 16.20 10.06
CA ILE A 126 -13.00 16.37 11.50
C ILE A 126 -14.41 16.93 11.74
N HIS A 127 -14.89 17.79 10.84
CA HIS A 127 -16.16 18.50 10.99
C HIS A 127 -17.24 18.08 10.00
N ALA A 128 -16.86 17.37 8.93
CA ALA A 128 -17.78 16.89 7.90
C ALA A 128 -18.76 15.85 8.45
N LYS A 129 -19.99 15.86 7.94
CA LYS A 129 -21.01 14.82 8.12
C LYS A 129 -20.97 13.83 6.94
N GLU A 130 -21.61 12.68 7.09
CA GLU A 130 -21.80 11.77 5.96
C GLU A 130 -22.51 12.50 4.82
N ASP A 131 -22.08 12.20 3.59
CA ASP A 131 -22.53 12.82 2.33
C ASP A 131 -22.10 14.29 2.11
N ASP A 132 -21.32 14.88 3.03
CA ASP A 132 -20.71 16.18 2.78
C ASP A 132 -19.66 16.07 1.67
N VAL A 133 -19.58 17.12 0.85
CA VAL A 133 -18.64 17.22 -0.28
C VAL A 133 -17.60 18.30 -0.03
N PHE A 134 -16.34 17.97 -0.28
CA PHE A 134 -15.19 18.87 -0.26
C PHE A 134 -14.67 19.08 -1.68
N THR A 135 -14.59 20.33 -2.11
CA THR A 135 -14.06 20.70 -3.42
C THR A 135 -12.74 21.43 -3.24
N LEU A 136 -11.71 20.99 -3.96
CA LEU A 136 -10.38 21.56 -3.93
C LEU A 136 -9.92 21.91 -5.34
N GLU A 137 -9.71 23.20 -5.60
CA GLU A 137 -9.10 23.64 -6.84
C GLU A 137 -7.61 23.25 -6.87
N LYS A 138 -7.20 22.62 -7.96
CA LYS A 138 -5.80 22.37 -8.27
C LYS A 138 -5.22 23.65 -8.85
N HIS A 139 -4.84 24.59 -7.99
CA HIS A 139 -4.03 25.72 -8.43
C HIS A 139 -2.63 25.18 -8.80
N LEU A 140 -2.39 25.07 -10.09
CA LEU A 140 -1.06 24.91 -10.66
C LEU A 140 -0.44 26.30 -10.65
N ASP A 141 0.50 26.54 -9.73
CA ASP A 141 1.42 27.66 -9.90
C ASP A 141 2.34 27.35 -11.09
N ASP A 142 2.84 28.39 -11.75
CA ASP A 142 3.65 28.28 -12.97
C ASP A 142 4.88 27.36 -12.71
N GLY A 143 4.84 26.13 -13.25
CA GLY A 143 5.87 25.10 -13.05
C GLY A 143 5.55 23.96 -12.07
N GLU A 144 4.36 23.89 -11.46
CA GLU A 144 3.95 22.69 -10.69
C GLU A 144 3.54 21.54 -11.61
N VAL A 145 3.92 20.31 -11.23
CA VAL A 145 3.62 19.11 -12.01
C VAL A 145 2.22 18.61 -11.66
N GLU A 146 1.37 18.47 -12.69
CA GLU A 146 -0.02 18.10 -12.54
C GLU A 146 -0.18 16.59 -12.25
N LEU A 147 -0.85 16.27 -11.15
CA LEU A 147 -1.30 14.91 -10.88
C LEU A 147 -2.66 14.68 -11.52
N SER A 148 -2.73 13.63 -12.34
CA SER A 148 -3.97 13.20 -12.96
C SER A 148 -5.01 12.83 -11.88
N ASN A 149 -6.29 13.07 -12.17
CA ASN A 149 -7.39 12.80 -11.24
C ASN A 149 -7.45 11.32 -10.85
N GLU A 150 -7.02 10.43 -11.75
CA GLU A 150 -6.93 8.98 -11.57
C GLU A 150 -5.95 8.60 -10.48
N VAL A 151 -4.75 9.21 -10.52
CA VAL A 151 -3.70 8.97 -9.53
C VAL A 151 -4.17 9.50 -8.18
N LEU A 152 -4.72 10.71 -8.14
CA LEU A 152 -5.27 11.29 -6.91
C LEU A 152 -6.37 10.42 -6.33
N HIS A 153 -7.30 9.94 -7.15
CA HIS A 153 -8.39 9.07 -6.72
C HIS A 153 -7.84 7.82 -6.00
N ARG A 154 -6.91 7.10 -6.64
CA ARG A 154 -6.29 5.89 -6.05
C ARG A 154 -5.56 6.16 -4.74
N ILE A 155 -4.80 7.24 -4.69
CA ILE A 155 -4.04 7.58 -3.49
C ILE A 155 -4.99 7.89 -2.34
N LEU A 156 -6.05 8.64 -2.60
CA LEU A 156 -7.00 9.08 -1.59
C LEU A 156 -7.84 7.92 -1.06
N ILE A 157 -8.37 7.04 -1.94
CA ILE A 157 -9.13 5.86 -1.48
C ILE A 157 -8.28 4.93 -0.63
N ASN A 158 -7.00 4.72 -0.98
CA ASN A 158 -6.11 3.85 -0.20
C ASN A 158 -5.63 4.50 1.10
N ARG A 159 -5.69 5.84 1.20
CA ARG A 159 -5.15 6.60 2.32
C ARG A 159 -6.18 6.93 3.40
N ILE A 160 -7.44 7.12 3.01
CA ILE A 160 -8.47 7.65 3.89
C ILE A 160 -9.72 6.77 3.73
N ASP A 161 -10.09 6.09 4.82
CA ASP A 161 -11.14 5.07 4.80
C ASP A 161 -12.56 5.64 4.63
N ASN A 162 -12.80 6.88 5.09
CA ASN A 162 -14.15 7.48 5.14
C ASN A 162 -14.38 8.52 4.04
N ILE A 163 -13.72 8.37 2.89
CA ILE A 163 -13.93 9.25 1.74
C ILE A 163 -14.10 8.48 0.44
N TRP A 164 -14.72 9.16 -0.53
CA TRP A 164 -14.78 8.76 -1.93
C TRP A 164 -14.51 9.96 -2.85
N PRO A 165 -13.41 9.95 -3.63
CA PRO A 165 -13.16 10.97 -4.63
C PRO A 165 -14.13 10.81 -5.83
N GLN A 166 -14.79 11.89 -6.23
CA GLN A 166 -15.73 11.87 -7.37
C GLN A 166 -15.01 12.23 -8.68
N PRO A 167 -15.45 11.67 -9.83
CA PRO A 167 -14.95 12.11 -11.14
C PRO A 167 -15.33 13.58 -11.35
N SER A 168 -14.33 14.39 -11.66
CA SER A 168 -14.44 15.84 -11.79
C SER A 168 -13.54 16.32 -12.94
N ALA A 169 -13.69 17.58 -13.34
CA ALA A 169 -12.78 18.22 -14.28
C ALA A 169 -11.34 18.19 -13.76
N ASP A 170 -10.35 18.16 -14.66
CA ASP A 170 -8.93 17.98 -14.31
C ASP A 170 -8.43 19.01 -13.28
N ASN A 171 -8.98 20.22 -13.29
CA ASN A 171 -8.57 21.30 -12.41
C ASN A 171 -9.18 21.24 -11.00
N VAL A 172 -10.10 20.31 -10.72
CA VAL A 172 -10.85 20.29 -9.46
C VAL A 172 -10.91 18.88 -8.89
N LEU A 173 -10.43 18.71 -7.67
CA LEU A 173 -10.57 17.49 -6.89
C LEU A 173 -11.83 17.58 -6.01
N ILE A 174 -12.79 16.69 -6.23
CA ILE A 174 -14.01 16.57 -5.43
C ILE A 174 -13.93 15.32 -4.57
N VAL A 175 -14.16 15.45 -3.27
CA VAL A 175 -14.10 14.36 -2.30
C VAL A 175 -15.36 14.36 -1.44
N GLU A 176 -16.06 13.24 -1.41
CA GLU A 176 -17.25 13.03 -0.60
C GLU A 176 -16.89 12.26 0.68
N LYS A 177 -17.55 12.57 1.80
CA LYS A 177 -17.42 11.81 3.04
C LYS A 177 -18.44 10.68 3.01
N VAL A 178 -17.95 9.45 3.03
CA VAL A 178 -18.78 8.27 2.80
C VAL A 178 -18.67 7.30 3.97
N SER A 179 -19.79 6.68 4.36
CA SER A 179 -19.82 5.65 5.39
C SER A 179 -19.09 4.37 4.93
N PRO A 180 -18.55 3.53 5.84
CA PRO A 180 -17.86 2.30 5.46
C PRO A 180 -18.73 1.34 4.63
N SER A 181 -20.03 1.27 4.93
CA SER A 181 -21.00 0.44 4.19
C SER A 181 -21.18 0.95 2.77
N ARG A 182 -21.41 2.25 2.60
CA ARG A 182 -21.59 2.88 1.29
C ARG A 182 -20.31 2.83 0.45
N ARG A 183 -19.14 2.94 1.08
CA ARG A 183 -17.85 2.74 0.41
C ARG A 183 -17.69 1.32 -0.14
N ALA A 184 -18.10 0.31 0.61
CA ALA A 184 -18.05 -1.07 0.14
C ALA A 184 -18.97 -1.28 -1.09
N GLU A 185 -20.18 -0.71 -1.06
CA GLU A 185 -21.09 -0.72 -2.22
C GLU A 185 -20.46 -0.02 -3.43
N LEU A 186 -19.85 1.15 -3.24
CA LEU A 186 -19.19 1.89 -4.30
C LEU A 186 -18.01 1.10 -4.86
N MET A 187 -17.20 0.44 -4.03
CA MET A 187 -16.10 -0.43 -4.51
C MET A 187 -16.61 -1.62 -5.32
N GLU A 188 -17.76 -2.20 -4.96
CA GLU A 188 -18.33 -3.35 -5.66
C GLU A 188 -18.97 -2.97 -7.00
N HIS A 189 -19.63 -1.79 -7.06
CA HIS A 189 -20.30 -1.29 -8.27
C HIS A 189 -19.38 -0.46 -9.17
N TRP A 190 -18.16 -0.15 -8.72
CA TRP A 190 -17.17 0.57 -9.51
C TRP A 190 -16.56 -0.36 -10.56
N SER A 191 -17.26 -0.49 -11.68
CA SER A 191 -16.71 -0.96 -12.95
C SER A 191 -16.25 0.27 -13.73
N VAL A 192 -14.94 0.53 -13.73
CA VAL A 192 -14.38 1.59 -14.57
C VAL A 192 -14.42 1.12 -16.02
N GLY A 193 -14.89 1.99 -16.91
CA GLY A 193 -14.78 1.78 -18.35
C GLY A 193 -13.37 1.34 -18.72
N GLU A 194 -13.29 0.13 -19.27
CA GLU A 194 -12.11 -0.45 -19.87
C GLU A 194 -11.49 0.58 -20.83
N THR A 195 -10.26 1.03 -20.56
CA THR A 195 -9.13 0.90 -21.51
C THR A 195 -7.93 1.75 -21.14
N ASP A 196 -8.10 2.95 -20.58
CA ASP A 196 -6.97 3.85 -20.24
C ASP A 196 -6.65 3.86 -18.74
N TYR A 197 -7.68 3.90 -17.90
CA TYR A 197 -7.52 3.87 -16.44
C TYR A 197 -6.85 2.58 -15.96
N GLU A 198 -7.29 1.41 -16.45
CA GLU A 198 -6.72 0.12 -16.05
C GLU A 198 -5.26 -0.04 -16.48
N LYS A 199 -4.87 0.46 -17.67
CA LYS A 199 -3.48 0.42 -18.13
C LYS A 199 -2.58 1.31 -17.29
N SER A 200 -3.04 2.52 -16.95
CA SER A 200 -2.33 3.37 -16.00
C SER A 200 -2.25 2.69 -14.63
N LEU A 201 -3.33 2.11 -14.11
CA LEU A 201 -3.36 1.38 -12.85
C LEU A 201 -2.42 0.16 -12.78
N GLU A 202 -2.28 -0.58 -13.87
CA GLU A 202 -1.38 -1.74 -13.95
C GLU A 202 0.08 -1.35 -13.74
N SER A 203 0.48 -0.17 -14.23
CA SER A 203 1.82 0.39 -13.99
C SER A 203 2.07 0.76 -12.52
N TYR A 204 1.00 0.95 -11.73
CA TYR A 204 1.05 1.40 -10.34
C TYR A 204 0.92 0.29 -9.29
N ARG A 205 0.72 -0.98 -9.70
CA ARG A 205 0.51 -2.10 -8.76
C ARG A 205 1.81 -2.72 -8.20
N GLY A 206 2.97 -2.46 -8.78
CA GLY A 206 4.27 -2.92 -8.26
C GLY A 206 4.29 -4.42 -7.93
N PHE A 207 4.68 -4.77 -6.70
CA PHE A 207 4.74 -6.17 -6.22
C PHE A 207 3.38 -6.88 -6.20
N THR A 208 2.26 -6.16 -6.06
CA THR A 208 0.91 -6.74 -6.09
C THR A 208 0.62 -7.44 -7.41
N ASN A 209 1.23 -6.99 -8.53
CA ASN A 209 1.12 -7.68 -9.81
C ASN A 209 1.68 -9.10 -9.78
N VAL A 210 2.78 -9.32 -9.05
CA VAL A 210 3.38 -10.66 -8.90
C VAL A 210 2.42 -11.57 -8.14
N ILE A 211 1.85 -11.08 -7.03
CA ILE A 211 0.87 -11.82 -6.23
C ILE A 211 -0.39 -12.13 -7.04
N ASP A 212 -0.95 -11.13 -7.73
CA ASP A 212 -2.13 -11.28 -8.59
C ASP A 212 -1.88 -12.30 -9.70
N HIS A 213 -0.70 -12.27 -10.33
CA HIS A 213 -0.33 -13.22 -11.38
C HIS A 213 -0.26 -14.66 -10.84
N VAL A 214 0.33 -14.85 -9.66
CA VAL A 214 0.38 -16.15 -8.98
C VAL A 214 -1.02 -16.64 -8.63
N ILE A 215 -1.91 -15.76 -8.16
CA ILE A 215 -3.30 -16.11 -7.83
C ILE A 215 -4.11 -16.47 -9.09
N LYS A 216 -3.99 -15.69 -10.17
CA LYS A 216 -4.72 -15.91 -11.43
C LYS A 216 -4.33 -17.23 -12.10
N LYS A 217 -3.05 -17.61 -12.07
CA LYS A 217 -2.57 -18.90 -12.61
C LYS A 217 -3.02 -20.13 -11.82
N ARG A 218 -3.70 -19.93 -10.68
CA ARG A 218 -4.26 -21.02 -9.85
C ARG A 218 -5.66 -21.47 -10.30
N ARG A 219 -6.27 -20.77 -11.27
CA ARG A 219 -7.51 -21.16 -11.94
C ARG A 219 -7.21 -21.69 -13.33
#